data_AF-A0A2E5CU46-F1
#
_entry.id   AF-A0A2E5CU46-F1
#
_cell.length_a   1.000
_cell.length_b   1.000
_cell.length_c   1.000
_cell.angle_alpha   90.00
_cell.angle_beta   90.00
_cell.angle_gamma   90.00
#
_symmetry.space_group_name_H-M   'P 1'
#
loop_
_entity.id
_entity.type
_entity.pdbx_description
1 polymer ?
#
loop_
_entity_poly.entity_id
_entity_poly.type
_entity_poly.pdbx_seq_one_letter_code
_entity_poly.pdbx_strand_id
1 'polypeptide(L)'
;KKLLQYNILNDVLLSELQYYHGEIEINEMHRRMIYNSVYDNIHMNTFNYVNAAFDNLLFRFPTQYEFSQTYTMLQDNTSQIVLGSSGNNKEDFSYIITNTREFYEGIIIWSYQTLLARIPTVQELDYLMQVFYIDHDFQWVQRQIMKDDEYAQF
;
A
#
# COMPACT_ATOMS: atom_id res chain seq x y z
N LYS A 1 -21.47 14.92 3.25
CA LYS A 1 -21.34 13.49 2.88
C LYS A 1 -21.12 13.29 1.38
N LYS A 2 -22.05 13.69 0.48
CA LYS A 2 -21.85 13.53 -0.99
C LYS A 2 -20.63 14.26 -1.56
N LEU A 3 -20.36 15.50 -1.12
CA LEU A 3 -19.20 16.27 -1.59
C LEU A 3 -17.86 15.64 -1.16
N LEU A 4 -17.77 15.15 0.08
CA LEU A 4 -16.58 14.47 0.57
C LEU A 4 -16.29 13.21 -0.23
N GLN A 5 -17.31 12.40 -0.48
CA GLN A 5 -17.18 11.18 -1.29
C GLN A 5 -16.80 11.49 -2.74
N TYR A 6 -17.33 12.57 -3.32
CA TYR A 6 -16.92 13.05 -4.64
C TYR A 6 -15.44 13.40 -4.67
N ASN A 7 -14.94 14.15 -3.68
CA ASN A 7 -13.52 14.51 -3.61
C ASN A 7 -12.63 13.27 -3.51
N ILE A 8 -12.95 12.33 -2.61
CA ILE A 8 -12.19 11.09 -2.44
C ILE A 8 -12.11 10.29 -3.76
N LEU A 9 -13.23 10.16 -4.47
CA LEU A 9 -13.24 9.46 -5.77
C LEU A 9 -12.49 10.24 -6.84
N ASN A 10 -12.57 11.56 -6.82
CA ASN A 10 -11.81 12.41 -7.73
C ASN A 10 -10.30 12.32 -7.46
N ASP A 11 -9.90 12.20 -6.19
CA ASP A 11 -8.49 12.01 -5.81
C ASP A 11 -7.94 10.69 -6.33
N VAL A 12 -8.76 9.63 -6.40
CA VAL A 12 -8.40 8.37 -7.06
C VAL A 12 -8.15 8.60 -8.55
N LEU A 13 -9.06 9.29 -9.25
CA LEU A 13 -8.92 9.57 -10.69
C LEU A 13 -7.71 10.45 -11.00
N LEU A 14 -7.38 11.41 -10.13
CA LEU A 14 -6.25 12.30 -10.32
C LEU A 14 -4.91 11.70 -9.89
N SER A 15 -4.92 10.63 -9.09
CA SER A 15 -3.71 10.06 -8.47
C SER A 15 -2.61 9.72 -9.49
N GLU A 16 -2.96 9.18 -10.66
CA GLU A 16 -2.00 8.87 -11.72
C GLU A 16 -1.28 10.12 -12.23
N LEU A 17 -2.02 11.17 -12.56
CA LEU A 17 -1.46 12.42 -13.08
C LEU A 17 -0.61 13.12 -12.01
N GLN A 18 -1.09 13.14 -10.76
CA GLN A 18 -0.36 13.73 -9.65
C GLN A 18 0.93 12.98 -9.34
N TYR A 19 0.91 11.65 -9.42
CA TYR A 19 2.10 10.82 -9.29
C TYR A 19 3.09 11.08 -10.43
N TYR A 20 2.59 11.15 -11.68
CA TYR A 20 3.41 11.47 -12.85
C TYR A 20 4.11 12.83 -12.75
N HIS A 21 3.44 13.83 -12.18
CA HIS A 21 4.02 15.16 -11.94
C HIS A 21 4.88 15.25 -10.66
N GLY A 22 4.97 14.18 -9.86
CA GLY A 22 5.70 14.19 -8.58
C GLY A 22 5.01 15.01 -7.48
N GLU A 23 3.71 15.26 -7.59
CA GLU A 23 2.91 15.92 -6.54
C GLU A 23 2.61 14.98 -5.37
N ILE A 24 2.54 13.68 -5.65
CA ILE A 24 2.36 12.62 -4.66
C ILE A 24 3.37 11.50 -4.88
N GLU A 25 3.65 10.77 -3.82
CA GLU A 25 4.50 9.58 -3.83
C GLU A 25 3.66 8.30 -4.01
N ILE A 26 4.34 7.16 -4.18
CA ILE A 26 3.70 5.88 -4.47
C ILE A 26 2.81 5.37 -3.32
N ASN A 27 3.17 5.67 -2.07
CA ASN A 27 2.37 5.40 -0.88
C ASN A 27 1.01 6.10 -0.93
N GLU A 28 0.98 7.39 -1.26
CA GLU A 28 -0.25 8.18 -1.34
C GLU A 28 -1.15 7.72 -2.50
N MET A 29 -0.55 7.29 -3.63
CA MET A 29 -1.32 6.66 -4.70
C MET A 29 -2.03 5.41 -4.19
N HIS A 30 -1.32 4.49 -3.53
CA HIS A 30 -1.90 3.26 -2.98
C HIS A 30 -2.91 3.53 -1.86
N ARG A 31 -2.67 4.54 -1.02
CA ARG A 31 -3.60 4.97 0.04
C ARG A 31 -4.95 5.33 -0.55
N ARG A 32 -4.98 6.13 -1.62
CA ARG A 32 -6.24 6.51 -2.30
C ARG A 32 -6.96 5.31 -2.90
N MET A 33 -6.23 4.31 -3.40
CA MET A 33 -6.82 3.07 -3.95
C MET A 33 -7.55 2.23 -2.90
N ILE A 34 -7.08 2.25 -1.63
CA ILE A 34 -7.75 1.55 -0.52
C ILE A 34 -8.69 2.44 0.29
N TYR A 35 -8.58 3.77 0.17
CA TYR A 35 -9.42 4.75 0.88
C TYR A 35 -10.46 5.36 -0.06
N ASN A 36 -11.41 4.55 -0.52
CA ASN A 36 -12.55 5.04 -1.31
C ASN A 36 -13.76 4.12 -1.22
N SER A 37 -14.93 4.65 -1.61
CA SER A 37 -16.18 3.89 -1.52
C SER A 37 -16.28 2.72 -2.49
N VAL A 38 -15.52 2.70 -3.58
CA VAL A 38 -15.52 1.57 -4.53
C VAL A 38 -14.82 0.38 -3.87
N TYR A 39 -13.66 0.60 -3.27
CA TYR A 39 -12.95 -0.41 -2.49
C TYR A 39 -13.81 -0.94 -1.35
N ASP A 40 -14.55 -0.07 -0.65
CA ASP A 40 -15.50 -0.49 0.39
C ASP A 40 -16.63 -1.38 -0.14
N ASN A 41 -17.20 -1.06 -1.30
CA ASN A 41 -18.26 -1.86 -1.91
C ASN A 41 -17.78 -3.24 -2.36
N ILE A 42 -16.55 -3.33 -2.89
CA ILE A 42 -15.94 -4.61 -3.30
C ILE A 42 -15.77 -5.52 -2.08
N HIS A 43 -15.29 -4.97 -0.96
CA HIS A 43 -14.99 -5.77 0.23
C HIS A 43 -16.21 -5.96 1.15
N MET A 44 -17.29 -5.17 0.97
CA MET A 44 -18.60 -5.28 1.63
C MET A 44 -18.65 -5.06 3.15
N ASN A 45 -17.57 -5.35 3.89
CA ASN A 45 -17.52 -5.21 5.34
C ASN A 45 -16.09 -4.96 5.85
N THR A 46 -15.99 -4.52 7.10
CA THR A 46 -14.73 -4.21 7.78
C THR A 46 -13.78 -5.42 7.83
N PHE A 47 -14.30 -6.63 8.05
CA PHE A 47 -13.49 -7.84 8.11
C PHE A 47 -12.74 -8.08 6.79
N ASN A 48 -13.46 -8.07 5.67
CA ASN A 48 -12.90 -8.26 4.34
C ASN A 48 -12.00 -7.09 3.94
N TYR A 49 -12.35 -5.86 4.31
CA TYR A 49 -11.53 -4.68 4.05
C TYR A 49 -10.16 -4.81 4.70
N VAL A 50 -10.10 -5.17 5.99
CA VAL A 50 -8.83 -5.34 6.72
C VAL A 50 -8.00 -6.44 6.08
N ASN A 51 -8.57 -7.61 5.81
CA ASN A 51 -7.82 -8.70 5.19
C ASN A 51 -7.30 -8.32 3.79
N ALA A 52 -8.12 -7.67 2.97
CA ALA A 52 -7.72 -7.28 1.63
C ALA A 52 -6.70 -6.15 1.62
N ALA A 53 -6.75 -5.20 2.56
CA ALA A 53 -5.74 -4.14 2.66
C ALA A 53 -4.36 -4.74 2.99
N PHE A 54 -4.30 -5.70 3.91
CA PHE A 54 -3.06 -6.42 4.25
C PHE A 54 -2.58 -7.29 3.08
N ASP A 55 -3.46 -8.03 2.43
CA ASP A 55 -3.10 -8.91 1.30
C ASP A 55 -2.62 -8.09 0.09
N ASN A 56 -3.38 -7.07 -0.33
CA ASN A 56 -3.07 -6.27 -1.51
C ASN A 56 -1.82 -5.41 -1.35
N LEU A 57 -1.55 -4.89 -0.13
CA LEU A 57 -0.46 -3.94 0.09
C LEU A 57 0.79 -4.59 0.68
N LEU A 58 0.63 -5.60 1.54
CA LEU A 58 1.74 -6.22 2.28
C LEU A 58 1.99 -7.67 1.86
N PHE A 59 1.21 -8.23 0.94
CA PHE A 59 1.33 -9.62 0.45
C PHE A 59 1.29 -10.67 1.58
N ARG A 60 0.55 -10.37 2.64
CA ARG A 60 0.33 -11.29 3.78
C ARG A 60 -1.01 -11.02 4.45
N PHE A 61 -1.50 -12.00 5.20
CA PHE A 61 -2.61 -11.77 6.11
C PHE A 61 -2.16 -11.02 7.38
N PRO A 62 -3.08 -10.27 8.03
CA PRO A 62 -2.80 -9.67 9.32
C PRO A 62 -2.62 -10.75 10.38
N THR A 63 -1.76 -10.49 11.36
CA THR A 63 -1.75 -11.25 12.61
C THR A 63 -3.06 -11.02 13.38
N GLN A 64 -3.39 -11.91 14.33
CA GLN A 64 -4.59 -11.76 15.14
C GLN A 64 -4.64 -10.41 15.87
N TYR A 65 -3.49 -9.94 16.36
CA TYR A 65 -3.37 -8.63 17.00
C TYR A 65 -3.67 -7.50 16.00
N GLU A 66 -2.95 -7.42 14.88
CA GLU A 66 -3.16 -6.40 13.85
C GLU A 66 -4.60 -6.37 13.36
N PHE A 67 -5.21 -7.54 13.11
CA PHE A 67 -6.60 -7.65 12.70
C PHE A 67 -7.53 -7.05 13.75
N SER A 68 -7.42 -7.49 15.02
CA SER A 68 -8.28 -7.02 16.09
C SER A 68 -8.19 -5.51 16.31
N GLN A 69 -6.98 -4.96 16.35
CA GLN A 69 -6.75 -3.53 16.56
C GLN A 69 -7.30 -2.72 15.39
N THR A 70 -7.03 -3.15 14.16
CA THR A 70 -7.54 -2.47 12.96
C THR A 70 -9.07 -2.55 12.89
N TYR A 71 -9.64 -3.72 13.15
CA TYR A 71 -11.09 -3.90 13.13
C TYR A 71 -11.78 -2.98 14.15
N THR A 72 -11.29 -2.94 15.39
CA THR A 72 -11.82 -2.06 16.44
C THR A 72 -11.62 -0.57 16.10
N MET A 73 -10.48 -0.19 15.51
CA MET A 73 -10.24 1.17 15.05
C MET A 73 -11.29 1.62 14.02
N LEU A 74 -11.58 0.78 13.03
CA LEU A 74 -12.49 1.10 11.93
C LEU A 74 -13.96 1.03 12.34
N GLN A 75 -14.33 0.05 13.17
CA GLN A 75 -15.72 -0.20 13.55
C GLN A 75 -16.21 0.77 14.62
N ASP A 76 -15.38 1.00 15.65
CA ASP A 76 -15.79 1.74 16.85
C ASP A 76 -15.26 3.18 16.83
N ASN A 77 -14.42 3.55 15.85
CA ASN A 77 -13.73 4.84 15.76
C ASN A 77 -12.98 5.20 17.06
N THR A 78 -12.29 4.21 17.62
CA THR A 78 -11.52 4.33 18.87
C THR A 78 -10.03 4.33 18.58
N SER A 79 -9.26 4.98 19.46
CA SER A 79 -7.80 5.01 19.35
C SER A 79 -7.22 3.61 19.55
N GLN A 80 -6.52 3.08 18.56
CA GLN A 80 -5.82 1.80 18.59
C GLN A 80 -4.38 1.97 18.06
N ILE A 81 -3.53 0.99 18.34
CA ILE A 81 -2.16 0.95 17.81
C ILE A 81 -2.07 -0.18 16.79
N VAL A 82 -1.79 0.19 15.53
CA VAL A 82 -1.65 -0.72 14.39
C VAL A 82 -0.30 -0.45 13.73
N LEU A 83 0.47 -1.50 13.43
CA LEU A 83 1.79 -1.40 12.79
C LEU A 83 2.72 -0.37 13.47
N GLY A 84 2.68 -0.33 14.82
CA GLY A 84 3.49 0.57 15.64
C GLY A 84 3.02 2.04 15.68
N SER A 85 1.94 2.38 14.98
CA SER A 85 1.40 3.75 14.91
C SER A 85 -0.01 3.84 15.49
N SER A 86 -0.33 4.98 16.10
CA SER A 86 -1.66 5.24 16.67
C SER A 86 -2.59 5.82 15.60
N GLY A 87 -3.83 5.36 15.57
CA GLY A 87 -4.89 5.89 14.72
C GLY A 87 -6.27 5.64 15.35
N ASN A 88 -7.31 6.30 14.85
CA ASN A 88 -8.66 6.18 15.40
C ASN A 88 -9.76 5.97 14.36
N ASN A 89 -9.43 5.93 13.07
CA ASN A 89 -10.41 5.81 11.99
C ASN A 89 -9.79 5.18 10.73
N LYS A 90 -10.61 4.99 9.68
CA LYS A 90 -10.17 4.39 8.42
C LYS A 90 -9.13 5.23 7.66
N GLU A 91 -9.25 6.56 7.69
CA GLU A 91 -8.28 7.47 7.08
C GLU A 91 -6.90 7.28 7.74
N ASP A 92 -6.85 7.28 9.07
CA ASP A 92 -5.62 7.03 9.83
C ASP A 92 -5.04 5.67 9.49
N PHE A 93 -5.86 4.61 9.46
CA PHE A 93 -5.41 3.28 9.07
C PHE A 93 -4.83 3.26 7.66
N SER A 94 -5.50 3.87 6.68
CA SER A 94 -5.04 3.92 5.29
C SER A 94 -3.70 4.63 5.16
N TYR A 95 -3.47 5.65 5.98
CA TYR A 95 -2.20 6.35 6.06
C TYR A 95 -1.13 5.49 6.75
N ILE A 96 -1.45 4.87 7.89
CA ILE A 96 -0.52 4.00 8.63
C ILE A 96 -0.02 2.86 7.75
N ILE A 97 -0.91 2.08 7.14
CA ILE A 97 -0.52 0.89 6.38
C ILE A 97 0.29 1.20 5.13
N THR A 98 0.20 2.42 4.59
CA THR A 98 0.97 2.84 3.39
C THR A 98 2.27 3.55 3.73
N ASN A 99 2.57 3.80 5.01
CA ASN A 99 3.77 4.50 5.46
C ASN A 99 4.67 3.63 6.36
N THR A 100 4.51 2.31 6.28
CA THR A 100 5.33 1.35 7.03
C THR A 100 6.41 0.74 6.15
N ARG A 101 7.47 0.19 6.76
CA ARG A 101 8.54 -0.48 6.02
C ARG A 101 8.01 -1.65 5.19
N GLU A 102 7.06 -2.39 5.76
CA GLU A 102 6.37 -3.52 5.14
C GLU A 102 5.61 -3.12 3.86
N PHE A 103 5.11 -1.88 3.77
CA PHE A 103 4.48 -1.39 2.54
C PHE A 103 5.50 -1.27 1.41
N TYR A 104 6.67 -0.70 1.67
CA TYR A 104 7.71 -0.57 0.65
C TYR A 104 8.26 -1.95 0.23
N GLU A 105 8.34 -2.91 1.16
CA GLU A 105 8.61 -4.31 0.82
C GLU A 105 7.53 -4.88 -0.11
N GLY A 106 6.26 -4.62 0.19
CA GLY A 106 5.13 -4.99 -0.65
C GLY A 106 5.22 -4.42 -2.07
N ILE A 107 5.60 -3.15 -2.22
CA ILE A 107 5.80 -2.52 -3.54
C ILE A 107 6.94 -3.20 -4.33
N ILE A 108 8.03 -3.60 -3.66
CA ILE A 108 9.10 -4.37 -4.31
C ILE A 108 8.59 -5.74 -4.76
N ILE A 109 7.87 -6.47 -3.90
CA ILE A 109 7.26 -7.76 -4.24
C ILE A 109 6.33 -7.62 -5.45
N TRP A 110 5.45 -6.62 -5.43
CA TRP A 110 4.55 -6.32 -6.54
C TRP A 110 5.30 -6.04 -7.84
N SER A 111 6.41 -5.31 -7.77
CA SER A 111 7.25 -4.98 -8.92
C SER A 111 7.88 -6.23 -9.54
N TYR A 112 8.44 -7.12 -8.72
CA TYR A 112 8.99 -8.40 -9.18
C TYR A 112 7.93 -9.29 -9.79
N GLN A 113 6.74 -9.36 -9.19
CA GLN A 113 5.63 -10.15 -9.75
C GLN A 113 5.15 -9.58 -11.09
N THR A 114 5.12 -8.26 -11.23
CA THR A 114 4.65 -7.59 -12.45
C THR A 114 5.69 -7.64 -13.58
N LEU A 115 6.97 -7.49 -13.26
CA LEU A 115 8.05 -7.38 -14.25
C LEU A 115 8.73 -8.72 -14.57
N LEU A 116 8.86 -9.63 -13.58
CA LEU A 116 9.57 -10.91 -13.69
C LEU A 116 8.69 -12.14 -13.40
N ALA A 117 7.41 -11.95 -13.04
CA ALA A 117 6.48 -13.03 -12.71
C ALA A 117 6.95 -13.97 -11.57
N ARG A 118 7.77 -13.46 -10.64
CA ARG A 118 8.21 -14.17 -9.43
C ARG A 118 8.25 -13.25 -8.21
N ILE A 119 8.50 -13.81 -7.03
CA ILE A 119 8.82 -13.02 -5.83
C ILE A 119 10.34 -12.74 -5.77
N PRO A 120 10.76 -11.61 -5.15
CA PRO A 120 12.18 -11.34 -4.94
C PRO A 120 12.77 -12.34 -3.95
N THR A 121 14.07 -12.60 -4.08
CA THR A 121 14.87 -13.25 -3.05
C THR A 121 15.10 -12.29 -1.87
N VAL A 122 15.52 -12.84 -0.73
CA VAL A 122 15.81 -12.02 0.48
C VAL A 122 16.92 -11.01 0.20
N GLN A 123 17.92 -11.39 -0.59
CA GLN A 123 19.05 -10.53 -0.96
C GLN A 123 18.61 -9.35 -1.85
N GLU A 124 17.78 -9.63 -2.86
CA GLU A 124 17.22 -8.60 -3.74
C GLU A 124 16.32 -7.62 -2.98
N LEU A 125 15.45 -8.17 -2.13
CA LEU A 125 14.55 -7.37 -1.30
C LEU A 125 15.35 -6.45 -0.36
N ASP A 126 16.34 -6.99 0.37
CA ASP A 126 17.17 -6.19 1.28
C ASP A 126 17.95 -5.10 0.53
N TYR A 127 18.56 -5.43 -0.60
CA TYR A 127 19.29 -4.46 -1.43
C TYR A 127 18.41 -3.28 -1.86
N LEU A 128 17.22 -3.54 -2.36
CA LEU A 128 16.29 -2.50 -2.80
C LEU A 128 15.75 -1.69 -1.61
N MET A 129 15.44 -2.35 -0.49
CA MET A 129 14.92 -1.71 0.72
C MET A 129 15.90 -0.72 1.36
N GLN A 130 17.21 -0.94 1.23
CA GLN A 130 18.22 -0.01 1.76
C GLN A 130 18.12 1.40 1.16
N VAL A 131 17.62 1.51 -0.07
CA VAL A 131 17.50 2.79 -0.79
C VAL A 131 16.04 3.23 -0.86
N PHE A 132 15.15 2.35 -1.31
CA PHE A 132 13.78 2.70 -1.65
C PHE A 132 12.95 3.17 -0.44
N TYR A 133 13.21 2.64 0.76
CA TYR A 133 12.53 3.09 1.98
C TYR A 133 12.95 4.51 2.40
N ILE A 134 14.05 5.04 1.86
CA ILE A 134 14.57 6.37 2.20
C ILE A 134 14.15 7.40 1.16
N ASP A 135 14.30 7.08 -0.14
CA ASP A 135 14.07 8.02 -1.23
C ASP A 135 12.68 7.93 -1.86
N HIS A 136 11.97 6.83 -1.62
CA HIS A 136 10.67 6.51 -2.21
C HIS A 136 10.65 6.55 -3.75
N ASP A 137 11.81 6.42 -4.43
CA ASP A 137 11.92 6.43 -5.89
C ASP A 137 11.52 5.06 -6.45
N PHE A 138 10.22 4.89 -6.71
CA PHE A 138 9.68 3.68 -7.28
C PHE A 138 10.22 3.41 -8.69
N GLN A 139 10.47 4.46 -9.49
CA GLN A 139 11.06 4.30 -10.81
C GLN A 139 12.51 3.79 -10.71
N TRP A 140 13.25 4.10 -9.64
CA TRP A 140 14.55 3.49 -9.37
C TRP A 140 14.43 1.98 -9.16
N VAL A 141 13.46 1.53 -8.36
CA VAL A 141 13.18 0.10 -8.15
C VAL A 141 12.91 -0.59 -9.49
N GLN A 142 12.02 -0.04 -10.31
CA GLN A 142 11.71 -0.59 -11.64
C GLN A 142 12.97 -0.67 -12.52
N ARG A 143 13.80 0.39 -12.53
CA ARG A 143 15.06 0.41 -13.28
C ARG A 143 16.07 -0.62 -12.79
N GLN A 144 16.13 -0.93 -11.50
CA GLN A 144 17.03 -1.99 -11.00
C GLN A 144 16.58 -3.35 -11.53
N ILE A 145 15.29 -3.67 -11.40
CA ILE A 145 14.73 -4.95 -11.85
C ILE A 145 14.87 -5.12 -13.37
N MET A 146 14.60 -4.08 -14.16
CA MET A 146 14.66 -4.15 -15.63
C MET A 146 16.09 -4.23 -16.20
N LYS A 147 17.13 -3.94 -15.39
CA LYS A 147 18.53 -4.07 -15.80
C LYS A 147 19.05 -5.49 -15.67
N ASP A 148 18.38 -6.34 -14.91
CA ASP A 148 18.80 -7.73 -14.73
C ASP A 148 18.64 -8.51 -16.03
N ASP A 149 19.63 -9.35 -16.34
CA ASP A 149 19.62 -10.20 -17.55
C ASP A 149 18.35 -11.08 -17.62
N GLU A 150 17.79 -11.44 -16.45
CA GLU A 150 16.54 -12.16 -16.31
C GLU A 150 15.35 -11.43 -16.96
N TYR A 151 15.28 -10.10 -16.84
CA TYR A 151 14.26 -9.30 -17.52
C TYR A 151 14.50 -9.28 -19.03
N ALA A 152 15.77 -9.21 -19.44
CA ALA A 152 16.16 -9.12 -20.84
C ALA A 152 16.10 -10.46 -21.60
N GLN A 153 15.77 -11.57 -20.91
CA GLN A 153 15.69 -12.94 -21.45
C GLN A 153 17.00 -13.45 -22.08
N PHE A 154 18.15 -12.96 -21.60
CA PHE A 154 19.48 -13.41 -22.04
C PHE A 154 20.10 -14.42 -21.06
#